data_AF-D9PH91-F1
#
_entry.id   AF-D9PH91-F1
#
_cell.length_a   1.000
_cell.length_b   1.000
_cell.length_c   1.000
_cell.angle_alpha   90.00
_cell.angle_beta   90.00
_cell.angle_gamma   90.00
#
_symmetry.space_group_name_H-M   'P 1'
#
loop_
_entity.id
_entity.type
_entity.pdbx_description
1 polymer ?
#
loop_
_entity_poly.entity_id
_entity_poly.type
_entity_poly.pdbx_seq_one_letter_code
_entity_poly.pdbx_strand_id
1 'polypeptide(L)' 'MITFASDWLYPSHQLKELVNALKANDIDVSDIEINSDYGHDAFLIDNPGQALAVGHFLKRILSGQKGT' A
#
# COMPACT_ATOMS: atom_id res chain seq x y z
N MET A 1 1.82 1.78 1.59
CA MET A 1 0.41 1.66 1.96
C MET A 1 -0.34 1.08 0.77
N ILE A 2 -1.03 -0.03 0.96
CA ILE A 2 -1.79 -0.72 -0.08
C ILE A 2 -3.26 -0.39 0.12
N THR A 3 -3.96 -0.08 -0.97
CA THR A 3 -5.41 0.19 -0.98
C THR A 3 -6.07 -0.64 -2.06
N PHE A 4 -7.35 -0.94 -1.90
CA PHE A 4 -8.14 -1.65 -2.92
C PHE A 4 -9.24 -0.75 -3.44
N ALA A 5 -9.35 -0.64 -4.77
CA ALA A 5 -10.30 0.27 -5.40
C ALA A 5 -11.77 -0.03 -5.04
N SER A 6 -12.09 -1.27 -4.68
CA SER A 6 -13.43 -1.70 -4.25
C SER A 6 -13.64 -1.70 -2.72
N ASP A 7 -12.64 -1.32 -1.92
CA ASP A 7 -12.81 -1.23 -0.47
C ASP A 7 -13.72 -0.05 -0.10
N TRP A 8 -14.87 -0.36 0.48
CA TRP A 8 -15.86 0.59 0.96
C TRP A 8 -15.70 0.91 2.45
N LEU A 9 -15.04 0.02 3.21
CA LEU A 9 -14.79 0.17 4.65
C LEU A 9 -13.59 1.10 4.89
N TYR A 10 -12.56 1.00 4.05
CA TYR A 10 -11.40 1.89 4.04
C TYR A 10 -11.14 2.44 2.63
N PRO A 11 -11.95 3.41 2.17
CA PRO A 11 -11.82 3.97 0.83
C PRO A 11 -10.45 4.61 0.58
N SER A 12 -9.92 4.45 -0.63
CA SER A 12 -8.58 4.93 -1.01
C SER A 12 -8.34 6.42 -0.76
N HIS A 13 -9.38 7.27 -0.84
CA HIS A 13 -9.23 8.71 -0.60
C HIS A 13 -8.89 9.03 0.87
N GLN A 14 -9.51 8.33 1.84
CA GLN A 14 -9.22 8.54 3.27
C GLN A 14 -7.79 8.10 3.59
N LEU A 15 -7.36 6.98 3.01
CA LEU A 15 -6.01 6.49 3.24
C LEU A 15 -4.96 7.36 2.52
N LYS A 16 -5.29 8.01 1.39
CA LYS A 16 -4.42 9.03 0.76
C LYS A 16 -4.15 10.22 1.69
N GLU A 17 -5.11 10.62 2.52
CA GLU A 17 -4.89 11.67 3.52
C GLU A 17 -3.81 11.26 4.55
N LEU A 18 -3.84 9.99 5.00
CA LEU A 18 -2.81 9.44 5.88
C LEU A 18 -1.43 9.45 5.19
N VAL A 19 -1.35 9.03 3.93
CA VAL A 19 -0.09 9.07 3.16
C VAL A 19 0.44 10.50 3.06
N ASN A 20 -0.43 11.46 2.77
CA ASN A 20 -0.05 12.87 2.68
C ASN A 20 0.47 13.39 4.02
N ALA A 21 -0.18 13.02 5.13
CA ALA A 21 0.27 13.38 6.48
C ALA A 21 1.64 12.77 6.81
N LEU A 22 1.89 11.51 6.45
CA LEU A 22 3.18 10.85 6.63
C LEU A 22 4.28 11.52 5.80
N LYS A 23 4.01 11.80 4.51
CA LYS A 23 4.94 12.53 3.62
C LYS A 23 5.25 13.93 4.17
N ALA A 24 4.26 14.63 4.70
CA ALA A 24 4.45 15.95 5.31
C ALA A 24 5.34 15.94 6.58
N ASN A 25 5.53 14.77 7.20
CA ASN A 25 6.42 14.57 8.34
C ASN A 25 7.76 13.90 7.96
N ASP A 26 8.13 13.93 6.68
CA ASP A 26 9.38 13.37 6.15
C ASP A 26 9.54 11.86 6.43
N ILE A 27 8.41 11.15 6.53
CA ILE A 27 8.39 9.70 6.70
C ILE A 27 8.41 9.06 5.30
N ASP A 28 9.39 8.18 5.08
CA ASP A 28 9.50 7.38 3.85
C ASP A 28 8.30 6.44 3.70
N VAL A 29 7.33 6.87 2.88
CA VAL A 29 6.11 6.14 2.58
C VAL A 29 5.86 6.12 1.08
N SER A 30 5.46 4.96 0.58
CA SER A 30 4.95 4.79 -0.78
C SER A 30 3.50 4.32 -0.71
N ASP A 31 2.68 4.69 -1.69
CA ASP A 31 1.28 4.29 -1.79
C ASP A 31 0.98 3.66 -3.15
N ILE A 32 0.11 2.64 -3.15
CA ILE A 32 -0.36 1.97 -4.37
C ILE A 32 -1.82 1.58 -4.19
N GLU A 33 -2.59 1.73 -5.27
CA GLU A 33 -3.97 1.26 -5.38
C GLU A 33 -4.02 0.02 -6.26
N ILE A 34 -4.62 -1.05 -5.74
CA ILE A 34 -4.78 -2.32 -6.41
C ILE A 34 -6.25 -2.47 -6.83
N ASN A 35 -6.47 -2.74 -8.11
CA ASN A 35 -7.80 -3.10 -8.60
C ASN A 35 -8.13 -4.52 -8.15
N SER A 36 -9.23 -4.67 -7.43
CA SER A 36 -9.76 -5.94 -6.95
C SER A 36 -11.27 -5.85 -6.87
N ASP A 37 -11.97 -6.97 -7.04
CA ASP A 37 -13.44 -7.03 -6.92
C ASP A 37 -13.89 -7.56 -5.55
N TYR A 38 -12.94 -7.89 -4.66
CA TYR A 38 -13.20 -8.52 -3.36
C TYR A 38 -13.35 -7.53 -2.19
N GLY A 39 -13.39 -6.22 -2.48
CA GLY A 39 -13.58 -5.19 -1.48
C GLY A 39 -12.50 -5.19 -0.41
N HIS A 40 -12.91 -5.00 0.84
CA HIS A 40 -12.03 -4.98 2.00
C HIS A 40 -11.22 -6.27 2.15
N ASP A 41 -11.85 -7.42 1.94
CA ASP A 41 -11.22 -8.73 2.16
C ASP A 41 -10.22 -9.12 1.05
N ALA A 42 -10.00 -8.24 0.07
CA ALA A 42 -9.06 -8.46 -1.02
C ALA A 42 -7.63 -8.78 -0.56
N PHE A 43 -7.22 -8.35 0.66
CA PHE A 43 -5.90 -8.67 1.20
C PHE A 43 -5.75 -10.12 1.69
N LEU A 44 -6.87 -10.82 1.93
CA LEU A 44 -6.91 -12.22 2.37
C LEU A 44 -6.91 -13.20 1.19
N ILE A 45 -7.23 -12.71 0.00
CA ILE A 45 -7.25 -13.49 -1.24
C ILE A 45 -5.90 -13.41 -1.93
N ASP A 46 -5.55 -14.44 -2.70
CA ASP A 46 -4.33 -14.41 -3.51
C ASP A 46 -4.36 -13.21 -4.48
N ASN A 47 -3.47 -12.26 -4.24
CA ASN A 47 -3.38 -11.01 -4.99
C ASN A 47 -1.91 -10.79 -5.39
N PRO A 48 -1.57 -11.05 -6.67
CA PRO A 48 -0.21 -10.88 -7.16
C PRO A 48 0.33 -9.45 -6.98
N GLY A 49 -0.53 -8.44 -7.12
CA GLY A 49 -0.16 -7.04 -6.91
C GLY A 49 0.27 -6.76 -5.46
N GLN A 50 -0.48 -7.30 -4.49
CA GLN A 50 -0.13 -7.20 -3.08
C GLN A 50 1.17 -7.93 -2.76
N ALA A 51 1.30 -9.18 -3.23
CA ALA A 51 2.47 -10.01 -2.98
C ALA A 51 3.76 -9.35 -3.53
N LEU A 52 3.68 -8.78 -4.74
CA LEU A 52 4.79 -8.02 -5.34
C LEU A 52 5.12 -6.78 -4.51
N ALA A 53 4.13 -5.96 -4.15
CA ALA A 53 4.36 -4.73 -3.39
C ALA A 53 5.03 -5.02 -2.03
N VAL A 54 4.53 -6.01 -1.29
CA VAL A 54 5.11 -6.43 -0.01
C VAL A 54 6.51 -7.02 -0.21
N GLY A 55 6.70 -7.88 -1.21
CA GLY A 55 8.00 -8.48 -1.51
C GLY A 55 9.06 -7.43 -1.85
N HIS A 56 8.73 -6.44 -2.68
CA HIS A 56 9.63 -5.32 -3.00
C HIS A 56 9.96 -4.48 -1.77
N PHE A 57 8.96 -4.16 -0.94
CA PHE A 57 9.18 -3.45 0.31
C PHE A 57 10.15 -4.19 1.24
N LEU A 58 9.90 -5.48 1.50
CA LEU A 58 10.76 -6.30 2.36
C LEU A 58 12.17 -6.43 1.79
N LYS A 59 12.31 -6.67 0.48
CA LYS A 59 13.62 -6.73 -0.18
C LYS A 59 14.40 -5.44 0.00
N ARG A 60 13.76 -4.28 -0.15
CA ARG A 60 14.38 -2.96 0.05
C ARG A 60 14.91 -2.79 1.47
N ILE A 61 14.09 -3.13 2.48
CA ILE A 61 14.46 -3.06 3.89
C ILE A 61 15.63 -3.99 4.21
N LEU A 62 15.57 -5.25 3.75
CA LEU A 62 16.62 -6.24 3.99
C LEU A 62 17.93 -5.92 3.27
N SER A 63 17.86 -5.24 2.11
CA SER A 63 19.04 -4.84 1.33
C SER A 63 19.69 -3.54 1.82
N GLY A 64 19.14 -2.90 2.87
CA GLY A 64 19.66 -1.64 3.41
C GLY A 64 19.60 -0.46 2.43
N GLN A 65 18.82 -0.56 1.35
CA GLN A 65 18.64 0.52 0.41
C GLN A 65 17.71 1.57 1.03
N LYS A 66 18.28 2.69 1.48
CA LYS A 66 17.50 3.90 1.74
C LYS A 66 16.82 4.30 0.43
N GLY A 67 15.50 4.50 0.47
CA GLY A 67 14.76 5.05 -0.66
C GLY A 67 15.45 6.32 -1.13
N THR A 68 15.76 6.38 -2.42
CA THR A 68 16.26 7.59 -3.11
C THR A 68 15.20 8.68 -3.09
#